data_AF-A0A7Z1AFE5-F1
#
_entry.id   AF-A0A7Z1AFE5-F1
#
_cell.length_a   1.000
_cell.length_b   1.000
_cell.length_c   1.000
_cell.angle_alpha   90.00
_cell.angle_beta   90.00
_cell.angle_gamma   90.00
#
_symmetry.space_group_name_H-M   'P 1'
#
loop_
_entity.id
_entity.type
_entity.pdbx_description
1 polymer ?
#
loop_
_entity_poly.entity_id
_entity_poly.type
_entity_poly.pdbx_seq_one_letter_code
_entity_poly.pdbx_strand_id
1 'polypeptide(L)' 'MIRFDANAVVHINEDLTHDQIHHIEKSLSGVRGVVSACTHIKTPHLMVVDYDPQTIHSRELLSHFQQSGVHASLIGGI' A
#
# COMPACT_ATOMS: atom_id res chain seq x y z
N MET A 1 19.17 -9.38 12.35
CA MET A 1 17.70 -9.52 12.26
C MET A 1 17.39 -9.72 10.79
N ILE A 2 16.83 -10.88 10.41
CA ILE A 2 16.42 -11.13 9.02
C ILE A 2 15.08 -10.41 8.85
N ARG A 3 15.03 -9.42 7.96
CA ARG A 3 13.76 -8.85 7.48
C ARG A 3 13.27 -9.76 6.36
N PHE A 4 12.01 -10.18 6.45
CA PHE A 4 11.32 -10.78 5.32
C PHE A 4 10.69 -9.62 4.56
N ASP A 5 11.11 -9.39 3.32
CA ASP A 5 10.52 -8.36 2.49
C ASP A 5 9.54 -9.07 1.54
N ALA A 6 8.25 -8.95 1.83
CA ALA A 6 7.19 -9.34 0.91
C ALA A 6 6.67 -8.09 0.22
N ASN A 7 6.11 -8.25 -0.97
CA ASN A 7 5.45 -7.16 -1.66
C ASN A 7 3.97 -7.47 -1.88
N ALA A 8 3.18 -6.40 -1.93
CA ALA A 8 1.76 -6.46 -2.23
C ALA A 8 1.45 -5.42 -3.31
N VAL A 9 0.69 -5.84 -4.32
CA VAL A 9 0.14 -4.93 -5.33
C VAL A 9 -1.31 -4.65 -4.96
N VAL A 10 -1.60 -3.38 -4.73
CA VAL A 10 -2.92 -2.88 -4.36
C VAL A 10 -3.45 -2.02 -5.50
N HIS A 11 -4.64 -2.36 -5.98
CA HIS A 11 -5.40 -1.54 -6.92
C HIS A 11 -6.31 -0.60 -6.15
N ILE A 12 -6.31 0.67 -6.51
CA ILE A 12 -7.19 1.70 -5.99
C ILE A 12 -8.18 2.07 -7.08
N ASN A 13 -9.48 1.95 -6.82
CA ASN A 13 -10.49 2.06 -7.87
C ASN A 13 -10.76 3.51 -8.32
N GLU A 14 -10.35 4.49 -7.51
CA GLU A 14 -10.55 5.90 -7.77
C GLU A 14 -9.50 6.51 -8.70
N ASP A 15 -9.92 7.49 -9.51
CA ASP A 15 -9.01 8.45 -10.11
C ASP A 15 -8.48 9.39 -9.01
N LEU A 16 -7.32 9.06 -8.47
CA LEU A 16 -6.67 9.86 -7.43
C LEU A 16 -5.88 11.02 -8.03
N THR A 17 -6.04 12.19 -7.43
CA THR A 17 -5.14 13.32 -7.66
C THR A 17 -3.76 13.07 -7.04
N HIS A 18 -2.76 13.81 -7.49
CA HIS A 18 -1.39 13.71 -6.95
C HIS A 18 -1.33 13.94 -5.43
N ASP A 19 -2.11 14.89 -4.90
CA ASP A 19 -2.21 15.15 -3.46
C ASP A 19 -2.81 13.96 -2.70
N GLN A 20 -3.84 13.31 -3.24
CA GLN A 20 -4.45 12.13 -2.61
C GLN A 20 -3.48 10.94 -2.59
N ILE A 21 -2.76 10.72 -3.69
CA ILE A 21 -1.71 9.70 -3.76
C ILE A 21 -0.65 9.94 -2.69
N HIS A 22 -0.12 11.17 -2.62
CA HIS A 22 0.89 11.53 -1.64
C HIS A 22 0.40 11.39 -0.19
N HIS A 23 -0.88 11.68 0.06
CA HIS A 23 -1.49 11.44 1.37
C HIS A 23 -1.49 9.96 1.74
N ILE A 24 -1.89 9.08 0.80
CA ILE A 24 -1.96 7.63 1.02
C ILE A 24 -0.55 7.06 1.22
N GLU A 25 0.42 7.44 0.40
CA GLU A 25 1.83 7.07 0.53
C GLU A 25 2.38 7.43 1.93
N LYS A 26 2.09 8.66 2.39
CA LYS A 26 2.53 9.13 3.69
C LYS A 26 1.83 8.41 4.85
N SER A 27 0.54 8.13 4.72
CA SER A 27 -0.25 7.39 5.70
C SER A 27 0.31 5.98 5.90
N LEU A 28 0.55 5.26 4.80
CA LEU A 28 1.06 3.89 4.81
C LEU A 28 2.52 3.81 5.28
N SER A 29 3.35 4.79 4.92
CA SER A 29 4.74 4.84 5.39
C SER A 29 4.86 4.98 6.92
N GLY A 30 3.81 5.46 7.60
CA GLY A 30 3.74 5.52 9.05
C GLY A 30 3.28 4.22 9.73
N VAL A 31 2.82 3.22 8.95
CA VAL A 31 2.32 1.96 9.47
C VAL A 31 3.50 1.06 9.84
N ARG A 32 3.50 0.56 11.08
CA ARG A 32 4.53 -0.35 11.56
C ARG A 32 4.52 -1.63 10.73
N GLY A 33 5.67 -1.96 10.13
CA GLY A 33 5.82 -3.13 9.26
C GLY A 33 5.77 -2.79 7.78
N VAL A 34 5.33 -1.59 7.38
CA VAL A 34 5.52 -1.09 6.01
C VAL A 34 6.97 -0.64 5.83
N VAL A 35 7.59 -1.11 4.76
CA VAL A 35 8.94 -0.75 4.34
C VAL A 35 8.89 0.35 3.28
N SER A 36 8.00 0.21 2.30
CA SER A 36 7.76 1.21 1.26
C SER A 36 6.31 1.15 0.80
N ALA A 37 5.77 2.28 0.34
CA ALA A 37 4.47 2.33 -0.33
C ALA A 37 4.58 3.37 -1.44
N CYS A 38 4.56 2.93 -2.69
CA CYS A 38 4.78 3.80 -3.85
C CYS A 38 3.75 3.50 -4.95
N THR A 39 3.20 4.54 -5.54
CA THR A 39 2.41 4.42 -6.77
C THR A 39 3.28 4.44 -8.01
N HIS A 40 2.82 3.77 -9.07
CA HIS A 40 3.52 3.81 -10.34
C HIS A 40 3.10 5.05 -11.16
N ILE A 41 4.08 5.81 -11.67
CA ILE A 41 3.86 7.12 -12.33
C ILE A 41 2.90 7.04 -13.53
N LYS A 42 2.90 5.93 -14.26
CA LYS A 42 2.01 5.73 -15.43
C LYS A 42 0.65 5.10 -15.08
N THR A 43 0.52 4.56 -13.87
CA THR A 43 -0.67 3.83 -13.41
C THR A 43 -0.92 4.20 -11.94
N PRO A 44 -1.44 5.42 -11.68
CA PRO A 44 -1.59 5.96 -10.31
C PRO A 44 -2.58 5.17 -9.44
N HIS A 45 -3.44 4.36 -10.06
CA HIS A 45 -4.35 3.42 -9.41
C HIS A 45 -3.67 2.12 -8.96
N LEU A 46 -2.38 1.92 -9.24
CA LEU A 46 -1.61 0.77 -8.78
C LEU A 46 -0.53 1.23 -7.80
N MET A 47 -0.62 0.70 -6.58
CA MET A 47 0.36 0.91 -5.53
C MET A 47 1.08 -0.39 -5.23
N VAL A 48 2.40 -0.32 -5.13
CA VAL A 48 3.23 -1.41 -4.63
C VAL A 48 3.62 -1.08 -3.21
N VAL A 49 3.38 -2.03 -2.31
CA VAL A 49 3.72 -1.92 -0.89
C VAL A 49 4.71 -3.02 -0.54
N ASP A 50 5.92 -2.63 -0.16
CA ASP A 50 6.87 -3.54 0.46
C ASP A 50 6.62 -3.55 1.97
N TYR A 51 6.52 -4.73 2.56
CA TYR A 51 6.22 -4.87 3.97
C TYR A 51 6.87 -6.12 4.58
N ASP A 52 6.99 -6.09 5.91
CA ASP A 52 7.40 -7.23 6.70
C ASP A 52 6.18 -8.09 7.08
N PRO A 53 6.00 -9.28 6.48
CA PRO A 53 4.86 -10.15 6.75
C PRO A 53 4.87 -10.75 8.16
N GLN A 54 5.97 -10.62 8.92
CA GLN A 54 6.00 -10.97 10.35
C GLN A 54 5.42 -9.87 11.23
N THR A 55 5.35 -8.64 10.72
CA THR A 55 4.87 -7.46 11.46
C THR A 55 3.46 -7.05 11.06
N ILE A 56 3.11 -7.14 9.78
CA ILE A 56 1.78 -6.77 9.26
C ILE A 56 1.37 -7.72 8.13
N HIS A 57 0.09 -8.10 8.07
CA HIS A 57 -0.41 -8.94 6.99
C HIS A 57 -1.01 -8.11 5.84
N SER A 58 -0.98 -8.64 4.61
CA SER A 58 -1.54 -7.98 3.42
C SER A 58 -3.02 -7.60 3.56
N ARG A 59 -3.80 -8.35 4.34
CA ARG A 59 -5.21 -8.01 4.66
C ARG A 59 -5.33 -6.80 5.58
N GLU A 60 -4.40 -6.64 6.52
CA GLU A 60 -4.36 -5.46 7.40
C GLU A 60 -3.91 -4.23 6.61
N LEU A 61 -2.93 -4.39 5.71
CA LEU A 61 -2.56 -3.35 4.75
C LEU A 61 -3.78 -2.87 3.98
N LEU A 62 -4.55 -3.78 3.36
CA LEU A 62 -5.78 -3.43 2.65
C LEU A 62 -6.78 -2.64 3.51
N SER A 63 -6.87 -2.97 4.81
CA SER A 63 -7.74 -2.27 5.75
C SER A 63 -7.28 -0.82 5.97
N HIS A 64 -5.97 -0.55 6.01
CA HIS A 64 -5.43 0.81 6.10
C HIS A 64 -5.74 1.68 4.87
N PHE A 65 -5.73 1.09 3.67
CA PHE A 65 -6.17 1.79 2.47
C PHE A 65 -7.65 2.18 2.56
N GLN A 66 -8.51 1.23 2.94
CA GLN A 66 -9.95 1.47 3.06
C GLN A 66 -10.28 2.50 4.14
N GLN A 67 -9.55 2.50 5.25
CA GLN A 67 -9.67 3.52 6.31
C GLN A 67 -9.21 4.91 5.87
N SER A 68 -8.34 5.01 4.87
CA SER A 68 -7.91 6.28 4.27
C SER A 68 -8.95 6.85 3.29
N GLY A 69 -10.09 6.16 3.10
CA GLY A 69 -11.22 6.64 2.32
C GLY A 69 -11.20 6.23 0.84
N VAL A 70 -10.39 5.24 0.46
CA VAL A 70 -10.31 4.73 -0.92
C VAL A 70 -10.80 3.29 -1.04
N HIS A 71 -11.41 2.94 -2.17
CA HIS A 71 -11.76 1.57 -2.48
C HIS A 71 -10.55 0.83 -3.04
N ALA A 72 -9.80 0.21 -2.15
CA ALA A 72 -8.66 -0.61 -2.49
C ALA A 72 -9.00 -2.11 -2.57
N SER A 73 -8.31 -2.81 -3.47
CA SER A 73 -8.34 -4.25 -3.66
C SER A 73 -6.91 -4.80 -3.77
N LEU A 74 -6.64 -5.91 -3.07
CA LEU A 74 -5.37 -6.62 -3.22
C LEU A 74 -5.39 -7.43 -4.53
N ILE A 75 -4.43 -7.18 -5.40
CA ILE A 75 -4.29 -7.88 -6.69
C ILE A 75 -3.39 -9.12 -6.56
N GLY A 76 -2.38 -9.04 -5.72
CA GLY A 76 -1.46 -10.15 -5.47
C GLY A 76 -0.28 -9.73 -4.59
N GLY A 77 0.55 -10.70 -4.23
CA GLY A 77 1.81 -10.48 -3.52
C GLY A 77 2.73 -11.69 -3.71
N ILE A 78 4.04 -11.46 -3.71
CA ILE A 78 5.08 -12.49 -3.82
C ILE A 78 5.94 -12.54 -2.57
#